data_AF-A0A1Q4F2P0-F1
#
_entry.id   AF-A0A1Q4F2P0-F1
#
_cell.length_a   1.000
_cell.length_b   1.000
_cell.length_c   1.000
_cell.angle_alpha   90.00
_cell.angle_beta   90.00
_cell.angle_gamma   90.00
#
_symmetry.space_group_name_H-M   'P 1'
#
loop_
_entity.id
_entity.type
_entity.pdbx_description
1 polymer ?
#
loop_
_entity_poly.entity_id
_entity_poly.type
_entity_poly.pdbx_seq_one_letter_code
_entity_poly.pdbx_strand_id
1 'polypeptide(L)'
;METIYIQFEVPKSESRTSPDGLLKKSLKKAIIGVLTTVIPKANPDYENQIDNVKSWLVELETDSGIPQREIGLDDKGNTILKMPYKDNYGYWTDNNLLLEDFKKHFQVREIEKITFETKWNIPL
;
A
#
# COMPACT_ATOMS: atom_id res chain seq x y z
N MET A 1 -12.56 19.06 1.99
CA MET A 1 -11.14 18.70 2.03
C MET A 1 -10.75 18.27 0.64
N GLU A 2 -9.71 18.89 0.08
CA GLU A 2 -9.14 18.44 -1.19
C GLU A 2 -8.27 17.21 -0.94
N THR A 3 -8.26 16.30 -1.92
CA THR A 3 -7.60 15.01 -1.81
C THR A 3 -6.85 14.69 -3.09
N ILE A 4 -5.68 14.08 -2.92
CA ILE A 4 -4.88 13.51 -4.01
C ILE A 4 -5.00 12.00 -3.93
N TYR A 5 -5.09 11.36 -5.09
CA TYR A 5 -5.18 9.91 -5.19
C TYR A 5 -3.99 9.40 -5.98
N ILE A 6 -3.23 8.48 -5.41
CA ILE A 6 -2.06 7.90 -6.05
C ILE A 6 -2.19 6.39 -6.17
N GLN A 7 -1.51 5.84 -7.16
CA GLN A 7 -1.25 4.43 -7.33
C GLN A 7 0.25 4.17 -7.41
N PHE A 8 0.71 3.09 -6.78
CA PHE A 8 2.07 2.60 -6.96
C PHE A 8 2.13 1.07 -6.87
N GLU A 9 3.10 0.48 -7.56
CA GLU A 9 3.40 -0.95 -7.43
C GLU A 9 4.38 -1.19 -6.29
N VAL A 10 4.15 -2.25 -5.53
CA VAL A 10 5.20 -2.77 -4.64
C VAL A 10 6.24 -3.42 -5.55
N PRO A 11 7.52 -3.05 -5.47
CA PRO A 11 8.50 -3.66 -6.35
C PRO A 11 8.49 -5.17 -6.11
N LYS A 12 8.36 -5.96 -7.19
CA LYS A 12 8.20 -7.41 -7.06
C LYS A 12 9.43 -7.99 -6.38
N SER A 13 9.25 -8.69 -5.25
CA SER A 13 10.18 -9.76 -4.93
C SER A 13 9.86 -10.85 -5.95
N GLU A 14 10.73 -11.08 -6.92
CA GLU A 14 10.57 -12.19 -7.86
C GLU A 14 10.44 -13.50 -7.07
N SER A 15 9.23 -14.01 -6.95
CA SER A 15 8.96 -15.30 -6.34
C SER A 15 8.45 -16.24 -7.43
N ARG A 16 9.41 -16.85 -8.14
CA ARG A 16 9.59 -18.31 -8.31
C ARG A 16 10.69 -18.55 -9.36
N THR A 17 11.63 -19.44 -9.01
CA THR A 17 12.83 -19.89 -9.76
C THR A 17 13.95 -18.87 -10.03
N SER A 18 14.80 -18.58 -9.04
CA SER A 18 16.26 -18.39 -9.25
C SER A 18 17.04 -18.36 -7.93
N PRO A 19 18.27 -18.94 -7.88
CA PRO A 19 19.04 -19.16 -6.66
C PRO A 19 19.93 -17.98 -6.24
N ASP A 20 19.44 -16.74 -6.22
CA ASP A 20 20.28 -15.59 -5.84
C ASP A 20 19.65 -14.68 -4.77
N GLY A 21 20.16 -14.80 -3.53
CA GLY A 21 19.70 -14.11 -2.32
C GLY A 21 20.05 -12.61 -2.24
N LEU A 22 20.68 -12.05 -3.26
CA LEU A 22 21.06 -10.63 -3.30
C LEU A 22 19.86 -9.71 -3.61
N LEU A 23 18.99 -10.09 -4.55
CA LEU A 23 17.80 -9.31 -4.91
C LEU A 23 16.77 -9.26 -3.76
N LYS A 24 16.60 -10.38 -3.03
CA LYS A 24 15.74 -10.44 -1.82
C LYS A 24 16.15 -9.43 -0.75
N LYS A 25 17.44 -9.12 -0.61
CA LYS A 25 17.94 -8.31 0.53
C LYS A 25 17.72 -6.81 0.33
N SER A 26 17.83 -6.32 -0.90
CA SER A 26 17.69 -4.89 -1.20
C SER A 26 16.23 -4.42 -1.15
N LEU A 27 15.31 -5.22 -1.68
CA LEU A 27 13.88 -4.91 -1.62
C LEU A 27 13.31 -5.06 -0.20
N LYS A 28 13.69 -6.13 0.51
CA LYS A 28 13.32 -6.32 1.91
C LYS A 28 13.84 -5.15 2.75
N LYS A 29 15.01 -4.57 2.44
CA LYS A 29 15.51 -3.35 3.10
C LYS A 29 14.72 -2.09 2.75
N ALA A 30 14.25 -1.93 1.51
CA ALA A 30 13.42 -0.77 1.13
C ALA A 30 12.06 -0.81 1.84
N ILE A 31 11.43 -1.98 1.86
CA ILE A 31 10.14 -2.21 2.54
C ILE A 31 10.30 -2.16 4.07
N ILE A 32 11.31 -2.84 4.65
CA ILE A 32 11.62 -2.76 6.09
C ILE A 32 12.02 -1.34 6.51
N GLY A 33 12.75 -0.61 5.66
CA GLY A 33 13.18 0.76 5.96
C GLY A 33 12.03 1.76 6.04
N VAL A 34 10.90 1.45 5.38
CA VAL A 34 9.67 2.23 5.46
C VAL A 34 8.75 1.75 6.61
N LEU A 35 8.84 0.48 7.00
CA LEU A 35 7.94 -0.18 7.95
C LEU A 35 8.53 -0.44 9.34
N THR A 36 9.51 0.32 9.81
CA THR A 36 10.04 0.13 11.18
C THR A 36 9.06 0.48 12.29
N THR A 37 7.85 0.95 11.97
CA THR A 37 6.82 1.24 12.96
C THR A 37 6.08 -0.04 13.32
N VAL A 38 6.03 -0.29 14.63
CA VAL A 38 5.37 -1.41 15.28
C VAL A 38 3.92 -1.52 14.81
N ILE A 39 3.64 -2.38 13.83
CA ILE A 39 2.27 -2.79 13.50
C ILE A 39 1.75 -3.50 14.77
N PRO A 40 0.69 -2.99 15.42
CA PRO A 40 0.14 -3.61 16.62
C PRO A 40 -0.18 -5.08 16.35
N LYS A 41 0.13 -5.91 17.34
CA LYS A 41 0.03 -7.36 17.25
C LYS A 41 -1.39 -7.75 16.82
N ALA A 42 -1.46 -8.38 15.64
CA ALA A 42 -2.61 -8.98 15.00
C ALA A 42 -3.51 -8.00 14.22
N ASN A 43 -3.19 -7.83 12.94
CA ASN A 43 -4.19 -7.72 11.88
C ASN A 43 -4.38 -9.14 11.28
N PRO A 44 -4.94 -10.11 12.04
CA PRO A 44 -4.82 -11.54 11.74
C PRO A 44 -5.56 -11.92 10.45
N ASP A 45 -6.55 -11.14 10.04
CA ASP A 45 -7.36 -11.38 8.85
C ASP A 45 -6.62 -11.03 7.55
N TYR A 46 -5.56 -10.21 7.61
CA TYR A 46 -4.91 -9.64 6.43
C TYR A 46 -3.42 -9.92 6.31
N GLU A 47 -2.80 -10.59 7.29
CA GLU A 47 -1.37 -10.96 7.23
C GLU A 47 -1.04 -11.78 5.97
N ASN A 48 -1.95 -12.69 5.56
CA ASN A 48 -1.84 -13.45 4.31
C ASN A 48 -2.24 -12.65 3.05
N GLN A 49 -3.03 -11.59 3.19
CA GLN A 49 -3.58 -10.84 2.06
C GLN A 49 -2.62 -9.74 1.58
N ILE A 50 -1.87 -9.12 2.50
CA ILE A 50 -0.87 -8.10 2.18
C ILE A 50 0.19 -8.66 1.23
N ASP A 51 0.63 -9.91 1.43
CA ASP A 51 1.59 -10.59 0.53
C ASP A 51 1.06 -10.79 -0.90
N ASN A 52 -0.27 -10.78 -1.08
CA ASN A 52 -0.91 -10.91 -2.39
C ASN A 52 -1.09 -9.55 -3.10
N VAL A 53 -0.88 -8.42 -2.40
CA VAL A 53 -0.98 -7.09 -2.99
C VAL A 53 0.14 -6.86 -3.99
N LYS A 54 -0.21 -6.44 -5.21
CA LYS A 54 0.71 -6.02 -6.28
C LYS A 54 0.78 -4.52 -6.45
N SER A 55 -0.32 -3.82 -6.22
CA SER A 55 -0.34 -2.37 -6.23
C SER A 55 -1.25 -1.81 -5.15
N TRP A 56 -0.93 -0.61 -4.72
CA TRP A 56 -1.69 0.13 -3.73
C TRP A 56 -2.31 1.35 -4.37
N LEU A 57 -3.55 1.65 -3.98
CA LEU A 57 -4.18 2.95 -4.16
C LEU A 57 -4.21 3.65 -2.81
N VAL A 58 -3.86 4.93 -2.76
CA VAL A 58 -3.87 5.72 -1.51
C VAL A 58 -4.56 7.05 -1.76
N GLU A 59 -5.51 7.40 -0.90
CA GLU A 59 -6.07 8.74 -0.77
C GLU A 59 -5.27 9.52 0.27
N LEU A 60 -4.82 10.72 -0.08
CA LEU A 60 -4.08 11.61 0.80
C LEU A 60 -4.75 12.98 0.85
N GLU A 61 -4.69 13.63 2.01
CA GLU A 61 -5.08 15.04 2.13
C GLU A 61 -4.08 15.91 1.36
N THR A 62 -4.57 16.85 0.53
CA THR A 62 -3.71 17.67 -0.34
C THR A 62 -2.69 18.51 0.44
N ASP A 63 -3.12 19.15 1.54
CA ASP A 63 -2.31 20.15 2.24
C ASP A 63 -1.23 19.52 3.12
N SER A 64 -1.58 18.44 3.83
CA SER A 64 -0.68 17.77 4.75
C SER A 64 0.11 16.63 4.09
N GLY A 65 -0.42 16.07 2.99
CA GLY A 65 0.09 14.86 2.38
C GLY A 65 -0.15 13.60 3.22
N ILE A 66 -1.00 13.66 4.25
CA ILE A 66 -1.26 12.54 5.17
C ILE A 66 -2.22 11.53 4.51
N PRO A 67 -1.86 10.24 4.43
CA PRO A 67 -2.73 9.18 3.92
C PRO A 67 -3.96 8.96 4.81
N GLN A 68 -5.14 8.86 4.19
CA GLN A 68 -6.43 8.72 4.87
C GLN A 68 -7.10 7.36 4.62
N ARG A 69 -6.99 6.85 3.38
CA ARG A 69 -7.55 5.56 2.96
C ARG A 69 -6.59 4.86 2.01
N GLU A 70 -6.62 3.55 2.01
CA GLU A 70 -5.79 2.71 1.15
C GLU A 70 -6.51 1.47 0.65
N ILE A 71 -6.11 1.00 -0.53
CA ILE A 71 -6.68 -0.17 -1.20
C ILE A 71 -5.53 -1.03 -1.72
N GLY A 72 -5.51 -2.29 -1.34
CA GLY A 72 -4.59 -3.29 -1.91
C GLY A 72 -5.24 -4.00 -3.09
N LEU A 73 -4.53 -4.03 -4.21
CA LEU A 73 -4.96 -4.70 -5.45
C LEU A 73 -4.10 -5.94 -5.74
N ASP A 74 -4.72 -7.02 -6.20
CA ASP A 74 -4.00 -8.22 -6.70
C ASP A 74 -3.39 -8.00 -8.10
N ASP A 75 -2.82 -9.06 -8.69
CA ASP A 75 -2.23 -9.05 -10.03
C ASP A 75 -3.25 -8.87 -11.18
N LYS A 76 -4.54 -9.02 -10.89
CA LYS A 76 -5.65 -8.79 -11.81
C LYS A 76 -6.32 -7.43 -11.59
N GLY A 77 -5.84 -6.65 -10.62
CA GLY A 77 -6.42 -5.36 -10.24
C GLY A 77 -7.73 -5.47 -9.44
N ASN A 78 -8.01 -6.63 -8.85
CA ASN A 78 -9.13 -6.79 -7.94
C ASN A 78 -8.78 -6.21 -6.58
N THR A 79 -9.75 -5.56 -5.94
CA THR A 79 -9.61 -5.12 -4.56
C THR A 79 -9.59 -6.36 -3.65
N ILE A 80 -8.49 -6.57 -2.94
CA ILE A 80 -8.36 -7.68 -1.98
C ILE A 80 -8.40 -7.19 -0.54
N LEU A 81 -8.05 -5.92 -0.29
CA LEU A 81 -8.16 -5.32 1.03
C LEU A 81 -8.36 -3.81 0.95
N LYS A 82 -8.89 -3.23 2.03
CA LYS A 82 -9.08 -1.79 2.23
C LYS A 82 -8.73 -1.45 3.65
N MET A 83 -8.09 -0.31 3.88
CA MET A 83 -7.79 0.19 5.22
C MET A 83 -7.89 1.72 5.29
N PRO A 84 -8.13 2.31 6.48
CA PRO A 84 -8.68 1.60 7.64
C PRO A 84 -10.08 1.06 7.31
N TYR A 85 -10.38 -0.16 7.71
CA TYR A 85 -11.67 -0.80 7.47
C TYR A 85 -12.01 -1.75 8.60
N LYS A 86 -13.14 -1.49 9.28
CA LYS A 86 -13.52 -2.17 10.54
C LYS A 86 -12.40 -2.02 11.59
N ASP A 87 -11.96 -3.11 12.18
CA ASP A 87 -10.95 -3.14 13.24
C ASP A 87 -9.50 -3.22 12.70
N ASN A 88 -9.32 -3.13 11.37
CA ASN A 88 -8.02 -3.26 10.74
C ASN A 88 -7.30 -1.91 10.69
N TYR A 89 -6.13 -1.88 11.33
CA TYR A 89 -5.17 -0.79 11.26
C TYR A 89 -4.66 -0.59 9.83
N GLY A 90 -4.38 0.65 9.47
CA GLY A 90 -3.75 1.02 8.22
C GLY A 90 -2.34 0.46 8.08
N TYR A 91 -2.00 0.01 6.89
CA TYR A 91 -0.64 -0.35 6.56
C TYR A 91 0.19 0.87 6.19
N TRP A 92 -0.35 1.81 5.41
CA TRP A 92 0.28 3.10 5.12
C TRP A 92 -0.31 4.23 5.94
N THR A 93 -1.63 4.22 6.19
CA THR A 93 -2.31 5.32 6.93
C THR A 93 -1.85 5.47 8.39
N ASP A 94 -1.38 4.38 9.01
CA ASP A 94 -0.95 4.40 10.42
C ASP A 94 0.58 4.53 10.56
N ASN A 95 1.27 4.84 9.46
CA ASN A 95 2.68 5.19 9.46
C ASN A 95 2.86 6.70 9.31
N ASN A 96 3.96 7.26 9.84
CA ASN A 96 4.31 8.68 9.70
C ASN A 96 4.83 9.03 8.29
N LEU A 97 4.20 8.49 7.24
CA LEU A 97 4.55 8.71 5.84
C LEU A 97 3.68 9.81 5.23
N LEU A 98 4.30 10.64 4.39
CA LEU A 98 3.62 11.68 3.63
C LEU A 98 3.72 11.41 2.12
N LEU A 99 2.90 12.10 1.32
CA LEU A 99 2.93 12.03 -0.15
C LEU A 99 4.34 12.04 -0.75
N GLU A 100 5.23 12.88 -0.23
CA GLU A 100 6.60 13.01 -0.71
C GLU A 100 7.46 11.77 -0.43
N ASP A 101 7.20 11.03 0.65
CA ASP A 101 7.85 9.74 0.90
C ASP A 101 7.44 8.71 -0.16
N PHE A 102 6.15 8.68 -0.53
CA PHE A 102 5.70 7.79 -1.60
C PHE A 102 6.36 8.12 -2.94
N LYS A 103 6.41 9.40 -3.32
CA LYS A 103 7.09 9.87 -4.54
C LYS A 103 8.59 9.56 -4.55
N LYS A 104 9.23 9.62 -3.39
CA LYS A 104 10.67 9.35 -3.23
C LYS A 104 11.01 7.87 -3.32
N HIS A 105 10.13 7.01 -2.78
CA HIS A 105 10.40 5.59 -2.64
C HIS A 105 9.75 4.70 -3.71
N PHE A 106 8.72 5.20 -4.41
CA PHE A 106 7.98 4.44 -5.41
C PHE A 106 7.80 5.22 -6.71
N GLN A 107 7.60 4.50 -7.81
CA GLN A 107 7.09 5.09 -9.04
C GLN A 107 5.58 5.29 -8.87
N VAL A 108 5.21 6.49 -8.42
CA VAL A 108 3.80 6.85 -8.21
C VAL A 108 3.18 7.41 -9.48
N ARG A 109 1.90 7.11 -9.66
CA ARG A 109 1.03 7.74 -10.66
C ARG A 109 -0.18 8.33 -9.94
N GLU A 110 -0.54 9.57 -10.25
CA GLU A 110 -1.83 10.12 -9.81
C GLU A 110 -2.98 9.48 -10.59
N ILE A 111 -4.07 9.19 -9.88
CA ILE A 111 -5.29 8.61 -10.44
C ILE A 111 -6.49 9.51 -10.17
N GLU A 112 -7.56 9.32 -10.94
CA GLU A 112 -8.78 10.08 -10.70
C GLU A 112 -9.52 9.57 -9.46
N LYS A 113 -10.18 10.49 -8.74
CA LYS A 113 -11.05 10.18 -7.60
C LYS A 113 -12.06 9.08 -7.93
N ILE A 114 -12.68 9.13 -9.11
CA ILE A 114 -13.68 8.15 -9.53
C ILE A 114 -13.09 6.73 -9.60
N THR A 115 -11.82 6.58 -9.96
CA THR A 115 -11.13 5.28 -10.00
C THR A 115 -10.96 4.73 -8.59
N PHE A 116 -10.53 5.57 -7.65
CA PHE A 116 -10.39 5.19 -6.25
C PHE A 116 -11.74 4.80 -5.63
N GLU A 117 -12.76 5.66 -5.74
CA GLU A 117 -14.07 5.43 -5.11
C GLU A 117 -14.79 4.22 -5.68
N THR A 118 -14.63 3.95 -6.98
CA THR A 118 -15.19 2.73 -7.59
C THR A 118 -14.63 1.48 -6.92
N LYS A 119 -13.32 1.46 -6.61
CA LYS A 119 -12.68 0.33 -5.90
C LYS A 119 -13.04 0.33 -4.41
N TRP A 120 -13.14 1.50 -3.78
CA TRP A 120 -13.47 1.68 -2.36
C TRP A 120 -14.89 1.21 -2.02
N ASN A 121 -15.85 1.29 -2.94
CA ASN A 121 -17.23 0.92 -2.68
C ASN A 121 -17.57 -0.56 -2.97
N ILE A 122 -16.62 -1.36 -3.48
CA ILE A 122 -16.80 -2.82 -3.68
C ILE A 122 -16.89 -3.57 -2.33
N PRO A 123 -17.91 -4.38 -2.03
CA PRO A 123 -17.94 -5.17 -0.81
C PRO A 123 -16.74 -6.14 -0.70
N LEU A 124 -16.13 -6.25 0.48
CA LEU A 124 -15.04 -7.19 0.82
C LEU A 124 -15.49 -8.21 1.86
#